data_AF-A0A3S4YLE1-F1
#
_entry.id   AF-A0A3S4YLE1-F1
#
_cell.length_a   1.000
_cell.length_b   1.000
_cell.length_c   1.000
_cell.angle_alpha   90.00
_cell.angle_beta   90.00
_cell.angle_gamma   90.00
#
_symmetry.space_group_name_H-M   'P 1'
#
loop_
_entity.id
_entity.type
_entity.pdbx_description
1 polymer ?
#
loop_
_entity_poly.entity_id
_entity_poly.type
_entity_poly.pdbx_seq_one_letter_code
_entity_poly.pdbx_strand_id
1 'polypeptide(L)'
;MLRYTLYEIRRSVLSPSSVFYTIILPVGLYMLFGALQDYAKVKVADGNASAYVMIGMALYGAISSTVSVSGLTVVENVAGWGRQLALTP
;
A
#
# COMPACT_ATOMS: atom_id res chain seq x y z
N MET A 1 -1.30 -23.99 -11.37
CA MET A 1 -0.39 -22.83 -11.32
C MET A 1 -1.12 -21.49 -11.45
N LEU A 2 -1.58 -21.05 -12.64
CA LEU A 2 -2.09 -19.68 -12.84
C LEU A 2 -3.27 -19.26 -11.93
N ARG A 3 -4.24 -20.16 -11.71
CA ARG A 3 -5.37 -19.90 -10.81
C ARG A 3 -4.94 -19.63 -9.38
N TYR A 4 -4.01 -20.45 -8.86
CA TYR A 4 -3.46 -20.28 -7.52
C TYR A 4 -2.75 -18.92 -7.38
N THR A 5 -1.89 -18.57 -8.35
CA THR A 5 -1.21 -17.28 -8.38
C THR A 5 -2.19 -16.11 -8.36
N LEU A 6 -3.28 -16.19 -9.15
CA LEU A 6 -4.31 -15.15 -9.17
C LEU A 6 -5.06 -15.04 -7.83
N TYR A 7 -5.36 -16.17 -7.18
CA TYR A 7 -5.99 -16.17 -5.85
C TYR A 7 -5.08 -15.57 -4.79
N GLU A 8 -3.78 -15.92 -4.79
CA GLU A 8 -2.79 -15.36 -3.87
C GLU A 8 -2.63 -13.85 -4.08
N ILE A 9 -2.48 -13.40 -5.34
CA ILE A 9 -2.41 -11.95 -5.65
C ILE A 9 -3.66 -11.24 -5.15
N ARG A 10 -4.84 -11.78 -5.44
CA ARG A 10 -6.12 -11.18 -5.02
C ARG A 10 -6.22 -11.11 -3.49
N ARG A 11 -5.84 -12.16 -2.78
CA ARG A 11 -5.85 -12.24 -1.32
C ARG A 11 -4.89 -11.22 -0.71
N SER A 12 -3.67 -11.14 -1.24
CA SER A 12 -2.63 -10.23 -0.74
C SER A 12 -3.01 -8.76 -0.98
N VAL A 13 -3.54 -8.44 -2.16
CA VAL A 13 -3.98 -7.06 -2.50
C VAL A 13 -5.22 -6.64 -1.71
N LEU A 14 -6.16 -7.56 -1.46
CA LEU A 14 -7.42 -7.27 -0.77
C LEU A 14 -7.39 -7.61 0.73
N SER A 15 -6.21 -7.86 1.30
CA SER A 15 -6.07 -8.12 2.72
C SER A 15 -6.55 -6.91 3.53
N PRO A 16 -7.57 -7.04 4.40
CA PRO A 16 -8.15 -5.89 5.11
C PRO A 16 -7.11 -5.09 5.90
N SER A 17 -6.18 -5.79 6.56
CA SER A 17 -5.11 -5.16 7.33
C SER A 17 -4.13 -4.39 6.43
N SER A 18 -3.77 -4.95 5.27
CA SER A 18 -2.88 -4.26 4.32
C SER A 18 -3.54 -3.03 3.73
N VAL A 19 -4.79 -3.15 3.29
CA VAL A 19 -5.57 -2.05 2.72
C VAL A 19 -5.74 -0.92 3.73
N PHE A 20 -5.92 -1.26 5.01
CA PHE A 20 -6.05 -0.26 6.07
C PHE A 20 -4.80 0.62 6.18
N TYR A 21 -3.61 0.03 6.33
CA TYR A 21 -2.38 0.81 6.52
C TYR A 21 -1.88 1.50 5.25
N THR A 22 -2.05 0.86 4.09
CA THR A 22 -1.57 1.40 2.81
C THR A 22 -2.48 2.47 2.23
N ILE A 23 -3.80 2.38 2.45
CA ILE A 23 -4.78 3.26 1.81
C ILE A 23 -5.57 4.06 2.84
N ILE A 24 -6.27 3.39 3.76
CA ILE A 24 -7.21 4.06 4.66
C ILE A 24 -6.50 5.06 5.56
N LEU A 25 -5.37 4.66 6.16
CA LEU A 25 -4.58 5.50 7.04
C LEU A 25 -4.08 6.77 6.32
N PRO A 26 -3.33 6.71 5.21
CA PRO A 26 -2.87 7.92 4.52
C PRO A 26 -4.01 8.77 3.96
N VAL A 27 -5.14 8.18 3.55
CA VAL A 27 -6.33 8.95 3.14
C VAL A 27 -6.94 9.70 4.32
N GLY A 28 -7.04 9.06 5.49
CA GLY A 28 -7.50 9.72 6.72
C GLY A 28 -6.56 10.86 7.16
N LEU A 29 -5.25 10.63 7.09
CA LEU A 29 -4.24 11.64 7.36
C LEU A 29 -4.30 12.79 6.35
N TYR A 30 -4.55 12.51 5.06
CA TYR A 30 -4.77 13.54 4.05
C TYR A 30 -6.02 14.38 4.33
N MET A 31 -7.12 13.75 4.76
CA MET A 31 -8.30 14.52 5.16
C MET A 31 -7.97 15.44 6.33
N LEU A 32 -7.31 14.92 7.37
CA LEU A 32 -7.00 15.66 8.59
C LEU A 32 -5.99 16.80 8.35
N PHE A 33 -4.90 16.53 7.64
CA PHE A 33 -3.75 17.43 7.47
C PHE A 33 -3.66 18.11 6.09
N GLY A 34 -4.55 17.78 5.16
CA GLY A 34 -4.52 18.32 3.80
C GLY A 34 -5.83 19.01 3.44
N ALA A 35 -6.91 18.24 3.28
CA ALA A 35 -8.16 18.74 2.72
C ALA A 35 -8.97 19.63 3.68
N LEU A 36 -8.96 19.33 4.99
CA LEU A 36 -9.75 20.05 6.00
C LEU A 36 -9.03 21.28 6.58
N GLN A 37 -7.81 21.56 6.14
CA GLN A 37 -7.00 22.62 6.71
C GLN A 37 -7.29 23.96 6.03
N ASP A 38 -7.27 25.05 6.79
CA ASP A 38 -7.52 26.40 6.25
C ASP A 38 -6.50 26.80 5.16
N TYR A 39 -5.28 26.26 5.24
CA TYR A 39 -4.24 26.46 4.25
C TYR A 39 -4.37 25.59 2.99
N ALA A 40 -5.37 24.71 2.90
CA ALA A 40 -5.54 23.78 1.77
C ALA A 40 -5.52 24.47 0.40
N LYS A 41 -6.08 25.68 0.33
CA LYS A 41 -6.18 26.51 -0.89
C LYS A 41 -4.98 27.44 -1.11
N VAL A 42 -4.04 27.50 -0.17
CA VAL A 42 -2.84 28.32 -0.32
C VAL A 42 -2.08 27.85 -1.53
N LYS A 43 -1.80 28.78 -2.45
CA LYS A 43 -1.12 28.50 -3.70
C LYS A 43 0.33 28.14 -3.41
N VAL A 44 0.78 26.99 -3.89
CA VAL A 44 2.15 26.49 -3.77
C VAL A 44 2.64 26.20 -5.18
N ALA A 45 3.52 27.06 -5.70
CA ALA A 45 3.93 27.05 -7.11
C ALA A 45 2.72 27.03 -8.07
N ASP A 46 2.65 26.04 -8.96
CA ASP A 46 1.53 25.83 -9.90
C ASP A 46 0.35 25.05 -9.29
N GLY A 47 0.49 24.59 -8.04
CA GLY A 47 -0.52 23.84 -7.31
C GLY A 47 -1.01 24.54 -6.04
N ASN A 48 -1.56 23.76 -5.12
CA ASN A 48 -1.95 24.22 -3.78
C ASN A 48 -1.37 23.30 -2.71
N ALA A 49 -1.36 23.76 -1.46
CA ALA A 49 -0.82 23.00 -0.34
C ALA A 49 -1.52 21.64 -0.17
N SER A 50 -2.82 21.55 -0.41
CA SER A 50 -3.54 20.27 -0.35
C SER A 50 -3.05 19.26 -1.40
N ALA A 51 -2.71 19.70 -2.61
CA ALA A 51 -2.18 18.84 -3.66
C ALA A 51 -0.79 18.31 -3.29
N TYR A 52 0.04 19.13 -2.65
CA TYR A 52 1.34 18.70 -2.14
C TYR A 52 1.19 17.59 -1.08
N VAL A 53 0.29 17.78 -0.11
CA VAL A 53 0.02 16.77 0.93
C VAL A 53 -0.59 15.50 0.32
N MET A 54 -1.49 15.63 -0.67
CA MET A 54 -2.07 14.48 -1.38
C MET A 54 -1.00 13.62 -2.05
N ILE A 55 -0.07 14.25 -2.78
CA ILE A 55 1.04 13.56 -3.45
C ILE A 55 1.93 12.87 -2.40
N GLY A 56 2.23 13.55 -1.29
CA GLY A 56 3.02 12.97 -0.20
C GLY A 56 2.37 11.72 0.40
N MET A 57 1.06 11.75 0.63
CA MET A 57 0.31 10.61 1.17
C MET A 57 0.20 9.46 0.16
N ALA A 58 0.05 9.78 -1.14
CA ALA A 58 0.08 8.78 -2.20
C ALA A 58 1.44 8.07 -2.28
N LEU A 59 2.54 8.84 -2.19
CA LEU A 59 3.89 8.31 -2.17
C LEU A 59 4.13 7.43 -0.94
N TYR A 60 3.68 7.87 0.23
CA TYR A 60 3.77 7.09 1.47
C TYR A 60 3.09 5.72 1.33
N GLY A 61 1.86 5.68 0.82
CA GLY A 61 1.14 4.42 0.58
C GLY A 61 1.87 3.51 -0.42
N ALA A 62 2.37 4.07 -1.52
CA ALA A 62 3.11 3.31 -2.54
C ALA A 62 4.41 2.69 -1.98
N ILE A 63 5.20 3.45 -1.23
CA ILE A 63 6.45 2.96 -0.63
C ILE A 63 6.14 1.92 0.44
N SER A 64 5.20 2.21 1.36
CA SER A 64 4.83 1.32 2.45
C SER A 64 4.38 -0.05 1.91
N SER A 65 3.48 -0.08 0.93
CA SER A 65 3.02 -1.33 0.31
C SER A 65 4.14 -2.11 -0.38
N THR A 66 5.02 -1.42 -1.11
CA THR A 66 6.16 -2.06 -1.78
C THR A 66 7.08 -2.76 -0.78
N VAL A 67 7.40 -2.08 0.33
CA VAL A 67 8.23 -2.64 1.40
C VAL A 67 7.52 -3.83 2.06
N SER A 68 6.23 -3.72 2.36
CA SER A 68 5.46 -4.81 2.97
C SER A 68 5.42 -6.06 2.11
N VAL A 69 5.13 -5.93 0.80
CA VAL A 69 5.10 -7.07 -0.14
C VAL A 69 6.48 -7.71 -0.27
N SER A 70 7.54 -6.89 -0.32
CA SER A 70 8.92 -7.39 -0.38
C SER A 70 9.28 -8.18 0.88
N GLY A 71 8.90 -7.68 2.06
CA GLY A 71 9.12 -8.37 3.34
C GLY A 71 8.41 -9.71 3.43
N LEU A 72 7.13 -9.77 3.01
CA LEU A 72 6.37 -11.02 2.98
C LEU A 72 7.00 -12.06 2.06
N THR A 73 7.48 -11.63 0.89
CA THR A 73 8.16 -12.52 -0.07
C THR A 73 9.43 -13.15 0.54
N VAL A 74 10.19 -12.40 1.35
CA VAL A 74 11.36 -12.95 2.07
C VAL A 74 10.93 -13.98 3.11
N VAL A 75 9.88 -13.69 3.90
CA VAL A 75 9.35 -14.61 4.90
C VAL A 75 8.89 -15.92 4.27
N GLU A 76 8.17 -15.87 3.14
CA GLU A 76 7.71 -17.05 2.43
C GLU A 76 8.86 -17.91 1.89
N ASN A 77 9.91 -17.26 1.37
CA ASN A 77 11.12 -17.95 0.90
C ASN A 77 11.82 -18.70 2.05
N VAL A 78 11.91 -18.09 3.24
CA VAL A 78 12.55 -18.73 4.40
C VAL A 78 11.67 -19.82 5.02
N ALA A 79 10.34 -19.64 5.02
CA ALA A 79 9.39 -20.61 5.58
C ALA A 79 9.38 -21.96 4.82
N GLY A 80 9.92 -22.02 3.61
CA GLY A 80 10.05 -23.26 2.84
C GLY A 80 8.74 -23.75 2.22
N TRP A 81 7.70 -22.91 2.19
CA TRP A 81 6.39 -23.25 1.64
C TRP A 81 6.48 -23.59 0.14
N GLY A 82 7.35 -22.89 -0.60
CA GLY A 82 7.67 -23.23 -2.00
C GLY A 82 8.28 -24.63 -2.16
N ARG A 83 9.06 -25.11 -1.17
CA ARG A 83 9.58 -26.50 -1.18
C ARG A 83 8.47 -27.51 -0.92
N GLN A 84 7.48 -27.18 -0.10
CA GLN A 84 6.32 -28.05 0.14
C GLN A 84 5.42 -28.12 -1.10
N LEU A 85 5.15 -26.98 -1.74
CA LEU A 85 4.36 -26.92 -2.99
C LEU A 85 5.03 -27.67 -4.14
N ALA A 86 6.37 -27.67 -4.21
CA ALA A 86 7.10 -28.40 -5.25
C ALA A 86 7.00 -29.93 -5.13
N LEU A 87 6.60 -30.46 -3.96
CA LEU A 87 6.47 -31.90 -3.71
C LEU A 87 5.06 -32.45 -4.02
N THR A 88 4.08 -31.58 -4.27
CA THR A 88 2.70 -31.94 -4.64
C THR A 88 2.40 -31.48 -6.06
N PRO A 89 2.17 -32.40 -7.04
CA PRO A 89 1.85 -32.09 -8.43
C PRO A 89 0.59 -31.22 -8.62
#